data_AF-A0A2V7WSX6-F1
#
_entry.id   AF-A0A2V7WSX6-F1
#
_cell.length_a   1.000
_cell.length_b   1.000
_cell.length_c   1.000
_cell.angle_alpha   90.00
_cell.angle_beta   90.00
_cell.angle_gamma   90.00
#
_symmetry.space_group_name_H-M   'P 1'
#
loop_
_entity.id
_entity.type
_entity.pdbx_description
1 polymer ?
#
loop_
_entity_poly.entity_id
_entity_poly.type
_entity_poly.pdbx_seq_one_letter_code
_entity_poly.pdbx_strand_id
1 'polypeptide(L)'
;MDDALRVAEAPVIFSHSSAKALDAVPRDVPDDILRRVGPNGGVVMVTFVAEFISKASADASAARDKEIAALTKDVAPIPCLPSPWPRWPITSSTCARWRAPTTWGWAGITTATATGRREWRT
;
A
#
# COMPACT_ATOMS: atom_id res chain seq x y z
N MET A 1 -11.38 2.32 0.16
CA MET A 1 -11.71 1.34 -0.90
C MET A 1 -12.79 1.88 -1.83
N ASP A 2 -13.77 2.62 -1.30
CA ASP A 2 -14.87 3.22 -2.06
C ASP A 2 -14.44 4.19 -3.18
N ASP A 3 -13.54 5.14 -2.89
CA ASP A 3 -13.17 6.20 -3.85
C ASP A 3 -12.65 5.67 -5.19
N ALA A 4 -11.86 4.60 -5.14
CA ALA A 4 -11.32 3.97 -6.34
C ALA A 4 -12.43 3.37 -7.21
N LEU A 5 -13.41 2.68 -6.60
CA LEU A 5 -14.55 2.12 -7.33
C LEU A 5 -15.51 3.17 -7.87
N ARG A 6 -15.54 4.38 -7.28
CA ARG A 6 -16.38 5.48 -7.76
C ARG A 6 -15.82 6.16 -9.01
N VAL A 7 -14.50 6.17 -9.18
CA VAL A 7 -13.81 6.92 -10.24
C VAL A 7 -13.28 6.02 -11.35
N ALA A 8 -13.02 4.74 -11.06
CA ALA A 8 -12.45 3.83 -12.03
C ALA A 8 -13.42 3.57 -13.19
N GLU A 9 -12.96 3.86 -14.41
CA GLU A 9 -13.63 3.47 -15.66
C GLU A 9 -13.25 2.04 -16.09
N ALA A 10 -12.13 1.53 -15.58
CA ALA A 10 -11.61 0.20 -15.86
C ALA A 10 -11.92 -0.79 -14.71
N PRO A 11 -11.90 -2.11 -14.97
CA PRO A 11 -12.04 -3.13 -13.95
C PRO A 11 -11.06 -2.97 -12.78
N VAL A 12 -11.58 -2.86 -11.55
CA VAL A 12 -10.76 -2.77 -10.34
C VAL A 12 -10.32 -4.15 -9.88
N ILE A 13 -9.08 -4.25 -9.42
CA ILE A 13 -8.53 -5.49 -8.86
C ILE A 13 -8.19 -5.32 -7.38
N PHE A 14 -8.53 -6.33 -6.58
CA PHE A 14 -7.97 -6.54 -5.25
C PHE A 14 -6.97 -7.68 -5.35
N SER A 15 -5.68 -7.38 -5.43
CA SER A 15 -4.65 -8.37 -5.76
C SER A 15 -4.33 -9.39 -4.66
N HIS A 16 -4.69 -9.09 -3.41
CA HIS A 16 -4.46 -9.96 -2.25
C HIS A 16 -5.34 -9.49 -1.09
N SER A 17 -6.59 -9.91 -1.03
CA SER A 17 -7.50 -9.55 0.08
C SER A 17 -8.58 -10.61 0.26
N SER A 18 -9.10 -10.75 1.49
CA SER A 18 -10.17 -11.69 1.83
C SER A 18 -11.48 -10.96 2.09
N ALA A 19 -12.55 -11.72 2.40
CA ALA A 19 -13.87 -11.18 2.72
C ALA A 19 -14.01 -10.89 4.21
N LYS A 20 -14.28 -9.63 4.56
CA LYS A 20 -14.37 -9.16 5.95
C LYS A 20 -15.54 -9.78 6.73
N ALA A 21 -16.57 -10.26 6.04
CA ALA A 21 -17.70 -10.91 6.69
C ALA A 21 -17.36 -12.31 7.25
N LEU A 22 -16.31 -12.96 6.74
CA LEU A 22 -15.88 -14.27 7.25
C LEU A 22 -15.10 -14.13 8.55
N ASP A 23 -14.14 -13.21 8.56
CA ASP A 23 -13.42 -12.85 9.77
C ASP A 23 -13.14 -11.34 9.77
N ALA A 24 -13.41 -10.69 10.90
CA ALA A 24 -13.50 -9.24 11.00
C ALA A 24 -12.11 -8.58 11.11
N VAL A 25 -11.28 -8.77 10.08
CA VAL A 25 -9.96 -8.16 9.98
C VAL A 25 -10.05 -6.81 9.24
N PRO A 26 -9.49 -5.70 9.78
CA PRO A 26 -9.66 -4.36 9.19
C PRO A 26 -9.18 -4.20 7.75
N ARG A 27 -8.24 -5.03 7.30
CA ARG A 27 -7.63 -4.96 5.97
C ARG A 27 -8.51 -5.58 4.88
N ASP A 28 -9.44 -6.45 5.24
CA ASP A 28 -10.27 -7.21 4.29
C ASP A 28 -11.43 -6.40 3.72
N VAL A 29 -11.95 -6.89 2.59
CA VAL A 29 -12.95 -6.17 1.82
C VAL A 29 -14.34 -6.37 2.44
N PRO A 30 -15.06 -5.28 2.80
CA PRO A 30 -16.41 -5.39 3.33
C PRO A 30 -17.43 -5.74 2.23
N ASP A 31 -18.56 -6.35 2.62
CA ASP A 31 -19.55 -6.91 1.69
C ASP A 31 -20.20 -5.87 0.78
N ASP A 32 -20.38 -4.64 1.25
CA ASP A 32 -20.90 -3.52 0.46
C ASP A 32 -19.99 -3.21 -0.73
N ILE A 33 -18.67 -3.29 -0.53
CA ILE A 33 -17.68 -3.14 -1.58
C ILE A 33 -17.67 -4.36 -2.49
N LEU A 34 -17.70 -5.59 -1.94
CA LEU A 34 -17.74 -6.82 -2.75
C LEU A 34 -18.94 -6.86 -3.71
N ARG A 35 -20.13 -6.41 -3.26
CA ARG A 35 -21.34 -6.32 -4.10
C ARG A 35 -21.18 -5.34 -5.27
N ARG A 36 -20.29 -4.35 -5.16
CA ARG A 36 -20.02 -3.34 -6.21
C ARG A 36 -18.90 -3.74 -7.16
N VAL A 37 -17.99 -4.62 -6.72
CA VAL A 37 -16.90 -5.12 -7.57
C VAL A 37 -17.43 -5.98 -8.72
N GLY A 38 -18.45 -6.81 -8.46
CA GLY A 38 -19.07 -7.67 -9.48
C GLY A 38 -19.58 -6.88 -10.71
N PRO A 39 -20.45 -5.87 -10.53
CA PRO A 39 -20.92 -5.01 -11.61
C PRO A 39 -19.82 -4.24 -12.36
N ASN A 40 -18.71 -3.91 -11.68
CA ASN A 40 -17.55 -3.25 -12.29
C ASN A 40 -16.70 -4.20 -13.15
N GLY A 41 -17.00 -5.51 -13.18
CA GLY A 41 -16.18 -6.53 -13.84
C GLY A 41 -14.82 -6.73 -13.15
N GLY A 42 -14.70 -6.30 -11.90
CA GLY A 42 -13.47 -6.41 -11.12
C GLY A 42 -13.25 -7.80 -10.54
N VAL A 43 -12.03 -8.07 -10.07
CA VAL A 43 -11.64 -9.36 -9.50
C VAL A 43 -11.07 -9.18 -8.10
N VAL A 44 -11.44 -10.07 -7.19
CA VAL A 44 -10.83 -10.20 -5.86
C VAL A 44 -10.00 -11.48 -5.82
N MET A 45 -8.69 -11.32 -5.65
CA MET A 45 -7.75 -12.41 -5.49
C MET A 45 -7.60 -12.71 -3.99
N VAL A 46 -8.17 -13.85 -3.58
CA VAL A 46 -8.15 -14.30 -2.18
C VAL A 46 -6.72 -14.58 -1.74
N THR A 47 -6.36 -14.05 -0.57
CA THR A 47 -5.02 -14.19 0.00
C THR A 47 -4.96 -15.32 1.02
N PHE A 48 -3.81 -16.01 1.09
CA PHE A 48 -3.56 -17.09 2.05
C PHE A 48 -2.61 -16.68 3.18
N VAL A 49 -2.54 -15.39 3.48
CA VAL A 49 -1.83 -14.88 4.65
C VAL A 49 -2.69 -15.13 5.89
N ALA A 50 -2.16 -15.88 6.86
CA ALA A 50 -2.92 -16.36 8.02
C ALA A 50 -3.63 -15.24 8.81
N GLU A 51 -3.00 -14.06 8.90
CA GLU A 51 -3.52 -12.87 9.58
C GLU A 51 -4.76 -12.27 8.92
N PHE A 52 -5.02 -12.59 7.65
CA PHE A 52 -6.20 -12.15 6.89
C PHE A 52 -7.22 -13.28 6.69
N ILE A 53 -7.03 -14.41 7.38
CA ILE A 53 -7.95 -15.56 7.35
C ILE A 53 -8.51 -15.81 8.74
N SER A 54 -7.70 -15.59 9.78
CA SER A 54 -8.09 -15.81 11.17
C SER A 54 -7.74 -14.61 12.05
N LYS A 55 -8.73 -14.11 12.78
CA LYS A 55 -8.57 -13.09 13.81
C LYS A 55 -7.67 -13.53 14.94
N ALA A 56 -7.68 -14.82 15.29
CA ALA A 56 -6.74 -15.34 16.29
C ALA A 56 -5.28 -15.17 15.81
N SER A 57 -5.01 -15.47 14.54
CA SER A 57 -3.69 -15.22 13.93
C SER A 57 -3.37 -13.73 13.84
N ALA A 58 -4.34 -12.90 13.48
CA ALA A 58 -4.18 -11.44 13.42
C ALA A 58 -3.83 -10.84 14.79
N ASP A 59 -4.55 -11.25 15.84
CA ASP A 59 -4.35 -10.79 17.21
C ASP A 59 -2.99 -11.27 17.75
N ALA A 60 -2.60 -12.52 17.47
CA ALA A 60 -1.29 -13.07 17.83
C ALA A 60 -0.14 -12.32 17.14
N SER A 61 -0.28 -12.02 15.85
CA SER A 61 0.70 -11.22 15.12
C SER A 61 0.78 -9.79 15.64
N ALA A 62 -0.36 -9.15 15.94
CA ALA A 62 -0.36 -7.82 16.53
C ALA A 62 0.31 -7.79 17.93
N ALA A 63 0.18 -8.85 18.73
CA ALA A 63 0.88 -8.98 20.00
C ALA A 63 2.40 -9.14 19.80
N ARG A 64 2.81 -10.02 18.87
CA ARG A 64 4.21 -10.21 18.50
C ARG A 64 4.85 -8.92 17.98
N ASP A 65 4.14 -8.17 17.14
CA ASP A 65 4.66 -6.93 16.56
C ASP A 65 4.86 -5.84 17.63
N LYS A 66 3.96 -5.77 18.64
CA LYS A 66 4.14 -4.89 19.80
C LYS A 66 5.37 -5.26 20.62
N GLU A 67 5.62 -6.55 20.81
CA GLU A 67 6.80 -7.04 21.52
C GLU A 67 8.08 -6.72 20.74
N ILE A 68 8.10 -7.00 19.43
CA ILE A 68 9.23 -6.66 18.56
C ILE A 68 9.48 -5.16 18.61
N ALA A 69 8.45 -4.32 18.50
CA ALA A 69 8.59 -2.86 18.57
C ALA A 69 9.16 -2.40 19.92
N ALA A 70 8.75 -3.03 21.03
CA ALA A 70 9.27 -2.72 22.37
C ALA A 70 10.76 -3.09 22.50
N LEU A 71 11.16 -4.24 21.95
CA LEU A 71 12.55 -4.71 21.97
C LEU A 71 13.47 -3.94 21.01
N THR A 72 12.93 -3.51 19.87
CA THR A 72 13.70 -2.86 18.79
C THR A 72 13.69 -1.34 18.85
N LYS A 73 13.10 -0.73 19.89
CA LYS A 73 12.98 0.74 20.05
C LYS A 73 14.30 1.50 19.91
N ASP A 74 15.42 0.87 20.29
CA ASP A 74 16.76 1.45 20.27
C ASP A 74 17.63 0.89 19.12
N VAL A 75 17.09 -0.04 18.33
CA VAL A 75 17.79 -0.63 17.19
C VAL A 75 17.68 0.33 16.01
N ALA A 76 18.80 0.94 15.64
CA ALA A 76 18.86 1.77 14.44
C ALA A 76 18.39 0.96 13.22
N PRO A 77 17.50 1.50 12.37
CA PRO A 77 17.03 0.81 11.19
C PRO A 77 18.23 0.43 10.32
N ILE A 78 18.15 -0.73 9.66
CA ILE A 78 19.19 -1.16 8.72
C ILE A 78 19.43 0.00 7.75
N PRO A 79 20.64 0.59 7.73
CA PRO A 79 20.91 1.68 6.80
C PRO A 79 20.65 1.15 5.40
N CYS A 80 20.25 2.03 4.48
CA CYS A 80 20.10 1.69 3.07
C CYS A 80 21.47 1.24 2.53
N LEU A 81 21.80 -0.03 2.76
CA LEU A 81 22.97 -0.69 2.25
C LEU A 81 22.89 -0.57 0.73
N PRO A 82 24.02 -0.32 0.06
CA PRO A 82 24.05 -0.38 -1.39
C PRO A 82 23.56 -1.76 -1.79
N SER A 83 22.40 -1.80 -2.46
CA SER A 83 21.87 -3.05 -3.02
C SER A 83 22.92 -3.62 -3.97
N PRO A 84 23.25 -4.93 -3.87
CA PRO A 84 24.17 -5.57 -4.80
C PRO A 84 23.60 -5.69 -6.23
N TRP A 85 22.31 -5.41 -6.40
CA TRP A 85 21.63 -5.43 -7.69
C TRP A 85 21.69 -4.05 -8.37
N PRO A 86 21.96 -4.00 -9.70
CA PRO A 86 21.98 -2.74 -10.44
C PRO A 86 20.62 -2.06 -10.32
N ARG A 87 20.61 -0.86 -9.74
CA ARG A 87 19.40 -0.03 -9.67
C ARG A 87 19.04 0.45 -11.07
N TRP A 88 17.79 0.23 -11.47
CA TRP A 88 17.16 1.03 -12.54
C TRP A 88 17.35 2.53 -12.24
N PRO A 89 17.49 3.41 -13.24
CA PRO A 89 17.70 4.84 -13.04
C PRO A 89 16.43 5.51 -12.51
N ILE A 90 16.14 5.30 -11.23
CA ILE A 90 15.27 6.17 -10.45
C ILE A 90 16.12 7.39 -10.12
N THR A 91 15.71 8.55 -10.61
CA THR A 91 16.29 9.84 -10.25
C THR A 91 16.44 9.93 -8.73
N SER A 92 17.56 10.49 -8.26
CA SER A 92 18.07 10.49 -6.88
C SER A 92 17.15 11.03 -5.78
N SER A 93 15.90 11.39 -6.09
CA SER A 93 14.95 11.98 -5.15
C SER A 93 14.21 10.98 -4.25
N THR A 94 14.17 9.69 -4.59
CA THR A 94 13.30 8.73 -3.88
C THR A 94 13.88 8.25 -2.55
N CYS A 95 15.21 8.28 -2.36
CA CYS A 95 15.84 7.77 -1.14
C CYS A 95 15.74 8.75 0.05
N ALA A 96 15.56 10.05 -0.22
CA ALA A 96 15.34 11.07 0.80
C ALA A 96 13.85 11.30 1.13
N ARG A 97 12.93 10.99 0.20
CA ARG A 97 11.50 11.32 0.35
C ARG A 97 10.75 10.47 1.38
N TRP A 98 11.22 9.26 1.69
CA TRP A 98 10.61 8.41 2.72
C TRP A 98 11.02 8.78 4.16
N ARG A 99 11.85 9.81 4.33
CA ARG A 99 12.30 10.36 5.61
C ARG A 99 11.71 11.76 5.88
N ALA A 100 10.41 11.93 5.72
CA ALA A 100 9.71 13.07 6.31
C ALA A 100 8.70 12.55 7.34
N PRO A 101 8.84 12.86 8.63
CA PRO A 101 7.75 12.64 9.58
C PRO A 101 6.53 13.45 9.13
N THR A 102 5.36 12.86 9.33
CA THR A 102 4.05 13.37 8.94
C THR A 102 3.73 14.69 9.66
N THR A 103 4.24 15.82 9.16
CA THR A 103 3.66 17.14 9.42
C THR A 103 3.06 17.64 8.11
N TRP A 104 1.74 17.51 8.01
CA TRP A 104 0.95 18.10 6.93
C TRP A 104 1.02 19.62 7.04
N GLY A 105 2.01 20.23 6.38
CA GLY A 105 2.10 21.66 6.14
C GLY A 105 1.87 21.92 4.66
N TRP A 106 0.68 22.43 4.32
CA TRP A 106 0.38 23.00 3.01
C TRP A 106 1.32 24.20 2.76
N ALA A 107 2.34 24.01 1.94
CA ALA A 107 3.15 25.10 1.41
C ALA A 107 3.37 24.91 -0.09
N GLY A 108 2.57 25.65 -0.86
CA GLY A 108 2.72 26.08 -2.26
C GLY A 108 3.63 25.28 -3.20
N ILE A 109 3.01 24.51 -4.10
CA ILE A 109 3.63 24.19 -5.40
C ILE A 109 3.54 25.47 -6.25
N THR A 110 4.60 26.26 -6.23
CA THR A 110 4.81 27.33 -7.21
C THR A 110 5.53 26.72 -8.41
N THR A 111 4.90 26.85 -9.58
CA THR A 111 5.34 26.59 -10.95
C THR A 111 6.82 26.27 -11.17
N ALA A 112 7.10 25.03 -11.61
CA ALA A 112 8.29 24.70 -12.38
C ALA A 112 7.85 24.15 -13.75
N THR A 113 7.88 25.03 -14.75
CA THR A 113 7.61 24.74 -16.16
C THR A 113 8.69 23.79 -16.70
N ALA A 114 8.40 22.50 -16.78
CA ALA A 114 9.27 21.52 -17.41
C ALA A 114 8.82 21.28 -18.86
N THR A 115 9.36 22.10 -19.76
CA THR A 115 9.34 21.87 -21.20
C THR A 115 10.08 20.55 -21.50
N GLY A 116 9.35 19.50 -21.88
CA GLY A 116 9.93 18.18 -22.13
C GLY A 116 8.94 17.26 -22.84
N ARG A 117 8.64 17.61 -24.09
CA ARG A 117 7.78 16.84 -25.01
C ARG A 117 8.45 15.48 -25.27
N ARG A 118 7.85 14.37 -24.83
CA ARG A 118 8.22 13.01 -25.27
C ARG A 118 7.13 12.49 -26.19
N GLU A 119 7.51 12.37 -27.46
CA GLU A 119 6.75 11.72 -28.52
C GLU A 119 6.61 10.23 -28.19
N TRP A 120 5.36 9.77 -28.20
CA TRP A 120 5.04 8.34 -28.19
C TRP A 120 5.13 7.85 -29.63
N ARG A 121 6.18 7.08 -29.93
CA ARG A 121 6.27 6.36 -31.19
C ARG A 121 5.51 5.03 -31.01
N THR A 122 4.52 4.86 -31.87
CA THR A 122 3.69 3.66 -32.09
C THR A 122 4.51 2.41 -32.34
#